data_AF-A0A662Q600-F1
#
_entry.id   AF-A0A662Q600-F1
#
_cell.length_a   1.000
_cell.length_b   1.000
_cell.length_c   1.000
_cell.angle_alpha   90.00
_cell.angle_beta   90.00
_cell.angle_gamma   90.00
#
_symmetry.space_group_name_H-M   'P 1'
#
loop_
_entity.id
_entity.type
_entity.pdbx_description
1 polymer ?
#
loop_
_entity_poly.entity_id
_entity_poly.type
_entity_poly.pdbx_seq_one_letter_code
_entity_poly.pdbx_strand_id
1 'polypeptide(L)'
;MQEKLIEIDGSMGEGGGQILRNAVALSAVLLKPIRVYNIRAKRSNPGLRPQHLTGVKAVAELSSAEVSGLRVGSREIVFRPRRLGGGRMMFDAGTAGSTTLMLQSLMPAMAFSESMVEVELRGGTNNPMAPPVEYFQYVLLPTLEKMGCSFELELLRRGFYPRGGGVVRARSRPVDELKPIRLTEAGRVKRV
;
A
#
# COMPACT_ATOMS: atom_id res chain seq x y z
N MET A 1 3.58 -23.03 -20.44
CA MET A 1 4.84 -22.48 -19.91
C MET A 1 4.66 -22.26 -18.42
N GLN A 2 5.58 -22.72 -17.59
CA GLN A 2 5.48 -22.55 -16.13
C GLN A 2 5.68 -21.06 -15.80
N GLU A 3 4.71 -20.43 -15.14
CA GLU A 3 4.83 -19.02 -14.73
C GLU A 3 6.09 -18.84 -13.88
N LYS A 4 7.01 -18.00 -14.36
CA LYS A 4 8.26 -17.72 -13.64
C LYS A 4 7.97 -16.84 -12.42
N LEU A 5 8.03 -17.46 -11.25
CA LEU A 5 7.86 -16.80 -9.96
C LEU A 5 9.09 -15.93 -9.66
N ILE A 6 8.91 -14.62 -9.43
CA ILE A 6 10.02 -13.72 -9.07
C ILE A 6 10.27 -13.83 -7.57
N GLU A 7 11.51 -14.16 -7.18
CA GLU A 7 11.91 -14.25 -5.79
C GLU A 7 12.49 -12.94 -5.27
N ILE A 8 12.02 -12.50 -4.09
CA ILE A 8 12.38 -11.22 -3.47
C ILE A 8 12.79 -11.47 -2.02
N ASP A 9 14.03 -11.13 -1.68
CA ASP A 9 14.53 -11.18 -0.30
C ASP A 9 14.04 -9.96 0.50
N GLY A 10 13.10 -10.19 1.42
CA GLY A 10 12.54 -9.20 2.32
C GLY A 10 13.51 -8.71 3.42
N SER A 11 14.72 -9.25 3.49
CA SER A 11 15.78 -8.79 4.40
C SER A 11 16.66 -7.68 3.82
N MET A 12 16.56 -7.42 2.50
CA MET A 12 17.36 -6.40 1.83
C MET A 12 17.11 -4.99 2.40
N GLY A 13 18.12 -4.12 2.27
CA GLY A 13 18.10 -2.77 2.84
C GLY A 13 17.80 -2.78 4.35
N GLU A 14 16.83 -1.97 4.77
CA GLU A 14 16.40 -1.88 6.17
C GLU A 14 15.72 -3.15 6.72
N GLY A 15 15.40 -4.14 5.87
CA GLY A 15 14.67 -5.35 6.26
C GLY A 15 13.33 -5.03 6.93
N GLY A 16 12.66 -3.96 6.47
CA GLY A 16 11.40 -3.46 7.01
C GLY A 16 10.17 -3.99 6.27
N GLY A 17 9.03 -3.31 6.46
CA GLY A 17 7.80 -3.62 5.72
C GLY A 17 7.77 -3.05 4.29
N GLN A 18 8.67 -2.13 3.93
CA GLN A 18 8.60 -1.39 2.66
C GLN A 18 8.78 -2.30 1.44
N ILE A 19 9.75 -3.23 1.48
CA ILE A 19 10.00 -4.16 0.37
C ILE A 19 8.75 -4.97 0.07
N LEU A 20 8.08 -5.50 1.09
CA LEU A 20 6.84 -6.25 0.93
C LEU A 20 5.75 -5.41 0.26
N ARG A 21 5.55 -4.16 0.73
CA ARG A 21 4.53 -3.26 0.17
C ARG A 21 4.78 -2.98 -1.31
N ASN A 22 6.01 -2.61 -1.65
CA ASN A 22 6.40 -2.33 -3.02
C ASN A 22 6.29 -3.57 -3.91
N ALA A 23 6.77 -4.71 -3.43
CA ALA A 23 6.75 -5.97 -4.17
C ALA A 23 5.31 -6.39 -4.52
N VAL A 24 4.41 -6.39 -3.55
CA VAL A 24 3.00 -6.77 -3.76
C VAL A 24 2.28 -5.76 -4.65
N ALA A 25 2.51 -4.46 -4.47
CA ALA A 25 1.93 -3.43 -5.32
C ALA A 25 2.38 -3.56 -6.79
N LEU A 26 3.68 -3.71 -7.02
CA LEU A 26 4.25 -3.87 -8.37
C LEU A 26 3.85 -5.20 -9.00
N SER A 27 3.81 -6.28 -8.22
CA SER A 27 3.30 -7.58 -8.66
C SER A 27 1.88 -7.46 -9.20
N ALA A 28 0.99 -6.79 -8.45
CA ALA A 28 -0.39 -6.56 -8.85
C ALA A 28 -0.51 -5.72 -10.12
N VAL A 29 0.25 -4.63 -10.25
CA VAL A 29 0.24 -3.78 -11.45
C VAL A 29 0.79 -4.50 -12.67
N LEU A 30 1.87 -5.26 -12.50
CA LEU A 30 2.55 -5.94 -13.60
C LEU A 30 1.93 -7.31 -13.94
N LEU A 31 0.95 -7.77 -13.16
CA LEU A 31 0.39 -9.12 -13.21
C LEU A 31 1.47 -10.22 -13.22
N LYS A 32 2.52 -10.04 -12.39
CA LYS A 32 3.65 -10.98 -12.29
C LYS A 32 3.66 -11.65 -10.93
N PRO A 33 3.61 -12.99 -10.84
CA PRO A 33 3.62 -13.67 -9.55
C PRO A 33 4.97 -13.53 -8.86
N ILE A 34 4.93 -13.37 -7.53
CA ILE A 34 6.12 -13.17 -6.68
C ILE A 34 6.13 -14.09 -5.46
N ARG A 35 7.34 -14.39 -4.98
CA ARG A 35 7.59 -14.92 -3.64
C ARG A 35 8.44 -13.93 -2.87
N VAL A 36 7.95 -13.50 -1.71
CA VAL A 36 8.72 -12.66 -0.79
C VAL A 36 9.09 -13.51 0.41
N TYR A 37 10.38 -13.74 0.65
CA TYR A 37 10.89 -14.51 1.80
C TYR A 37 11.69 -13.59 2.75
N ASN A 38 12.10 -14.10 3.91
CA ASN A 38 12.80 -13.34 4.96
C ASN A 38 12.09 -12.03 5.37
N ILE A 39 10.76 -12.01 5.34
CA ILE A 39 9.97 -10.81 5.63
C ILE A 39 10.28 -10.31 7.04
N ARG A 40 10.82 -9.09 7.12
CA ARG A 40 11.18 -8.42 8.37
C ARG A 40 12.16 -9.20 9.25
N ALA A 41 13.03 -10.01 8.65
CA ALA A 41 13.98 -10.87 9.38
C ALA A 41 14.91 -10.10 10.34
N LYS A 42 15.23 -8.84 10.03
CA LYS A 42 16.12 -7.97 10.83
C LYS A 42 15.40 -7.16 11.92
N ARG A 43 14.09 -7.35 12.12
CA ARG A 43 13.30 -6.62 13.13
C ARG A 43 13.10 -7.47 14.38
N SER A 44 13.00 -6.82 15.54
CA SER A 44 12.78 -7.47 16.85
C SER A 44 11.58 -8.41 16.87
N ASN A 45 10.49 -8.01 16.20
CA ASN A 45 9.33 -8.85 15.93
C ASN A 45 9.30 -9.18 14.44
N PRO A 46 9.88 -10.29 13.96
CA PRO A 46 9.97 -10.61 12.53
C PRO A 46 8.63 -11.06 11.93
N GLY A 47 8.58 -11.17 10.60
CA GLY A 47 7.41 -11.61 9.85
C GLY A 47 6.31 -10.56 9.68
N LEU A 48 5.18 -10.97 9.13
CA LEU A 48 4.01 -10.11 8.91
C LEU A 48 3.44 -9.61 10.24
N ARG A 49 2.97 -8.36 10.23
CA ARG A 49 2.21 -7.73 11.33
C ARG A 49 0.80 -7.45 10.81
N PRO A 50 -0.19 -7.16 11.67
CA PRO A 50 -1.56 -6.92 11.24
C PRO A 50 -1.67 -5.94 10.06
N GLN A 51 -1.02 -4.77 10.11
CA GLN A 51 -1.00 -3.82 8.98
C GLN A 51 -0.41 -4.37 7.68
N HIS A 52 0.61 -5.23 7.76
CA HIS A 52 1.20 -5.85 6.57
C HIS A 52 0.24 -6.86 5.96
N LEU A 53 -0.35 -7.70 6.82
CA LEU A 53 -1.35 -8.68 6.40
C LEU A 53 -2.56 -7.98 5.77
N THR A 54 -3.10 -6.94 6.41
CA THR A 54 -4.23 -6.18 5.89
C THR A 54 -3.89 -5.46 4.59
N GLY A 55 -2.71 -4.85 4.48
CA GLY A 55 -2.25 -4.24 3.23
C GLY A 55 -2.14 -5.24 2.08
N VAL A 56 -1.54 -6.42 2.33
CA VAL A 56 -1.44 -7.49 1.32
C VAL A 56 -2.82 -8.05 0.95
N LYS A 57 -3.72 -8.24 1.93
CA LYS A 57 -5.11 -8.63 1.67
C LYS A 57 -5.83 -7.64 0.76
N ALA A 58 -5.67 -6.34 1.02
CA ALA A 58 -6.30 -5.31 0.22
C ALA A 58 -5.83 -5.33 -1.23
N VAL A 59 -4.52 -5.46 -1.46
CA VAL A 59 -3.99 -5.59 -2.82
C VAL A 59 -4.41 -6.90 -3.47
N ALA A 60 -4.48 -8.00 -2.71
CA ALA A 60 -4.92 -9.29 -3.21
C ALA A 60 -6.38 -9.25 -3.69
N GLU A 61 -7.27 -8.64 -2.92
CA GLU A 61 -8.68 -8.49 -3.28
C GLU A 61 -8.84 -7.67 -4.56
N LEU A 62 -8.18 -6.52 -4.65
CA LEU A 62 -8.24 -5.66 -5.84
C LEU A 62 -7.67 -6.34 -7.09
N SER A 63 -6.65 -7.19 -6.94
CA SER A 63 -5.96 -7.86 -8.05
C SER A 63 -6.43 -9.29 -8.31
N SER A 64 -7.52 -9.73 -7.64
CA SER A 64 -8.02 -11.11 -7.70
C SER A 64 -6.91 -12.16 -7.47
N ALA A 65 -5.99 -11.86 -6.55
CA ALA A 65 -4.78 -12.65 -6.36
C ALA A 65 -5.01 -13.87 -5.47
N GLU A 66 -4.35 -14.97 -5.81
CA GLU A 66 -4.15 -16.09 -4.88
C GLU A 66 -2.92 -15.81 -4.02
N VAL A 67 -3.06 -15.97 -2.71
CA VAL A 67 -1.97 -15.70 -1.76
C VAL A 67 -1.78 -16.85 -0.79
N SER A 68 -0.56 -17.39 -0.70
CA SER A 68 -0.17 -18.37 0.32
C SER A 68 0.74 -17.72 1.37
N GLY A 69 0.73 -18.26 2.59
CA GLY A 69 1.56 -17.76 3.70
C GLY A 69 1.02 -16.49 4.39
N LEU A 70 -0.18 -16.01 4.04
CA LEU A 70 -0.73 -14.76 4.54
C LEU A 70 -1.30 -14.84 5.97
N ARG A 71 -0.41 -14.94 6.96
CA ARG A 71 -0.74 -14.96 8.40
C ARG A 71 0.21 -14.09 9.22
N VAL A 72 -0.22 -13.59 10.37
CA VAL A 72 0.65 -12.83 11.29
C VAL A 72 1.86 -13.68 11.67
N GLY A 73 3.03 -13.07 11.71
CA GLY A 73 4.30 -13.74 11.98
C GLY A 73 4.90 -14.50 10.78
N SER A 74 4.18 -14.65 9.67
CA SER A 74 4.74 -15.31 8.48
C SER A 74 5.97 -14.55 7.96
N ARG A 75 7.04 -15.29 7.67
CA ARG A 75 8.27 -14.75 7.08
C ARG A 75 8.31 -14.90 5.56
N GLU A 76 7.27 -15.49 4.99
CA GLU A 76 7.17 -15.76 3.57
C GLU A 76 5.73 -15.64 3.08
N ILE A 77 5.57 -15.09 1.87
CA ILE A 77 4.33 -15.19 1.11
C ILE A 77 4.63 -15.55 -0.34
N VAL A 78 3.66 -16.20 -0.98
CA VAL A 78 3.58 -16.28 -2.44
C VAL A 78 2.33 -15.55 -2.88
N PHE A 79 2.45 -14.63 -3.83
CA PHE A 79 1.38 -13.76 -4.29
C PHE A 79 1.25 -13.89 -5.81
N ARG A 80 0.06 -14.30 -6.28
CA ARG A 80 -0.22 -14.55 -7.71
C ARG A 80 -1.41 -13.70 -8.16
N PRO A 81 -1.19 -12.48 -8.66
CA PRO A 81 -2.25 -11.61 -9.14
C PRO A 81 -2.81 -12.11 -10.47
N ARG A 82 -4.08 -11.79 -10.74
CA ARG A 82 -4.76 -12.19 -11.98
C ARG A 82 -5.23 -10.99 -12.81
N ARG A 83 -5.93 -10.04 -12.18
CA ARG A 83 -6.59 -8.93 -12.86
C ARG A 83 -6.91 -7.82 -11.87
N LEU A 84 -6.65 -6.57 -12.22
CA LEU A 84 -7.05 -5.42 -11.42
C LEU A 84 -8.51 -5.08 -11.67
N GLY A 85 -9.38 -5.36 -10.71
CA GLY A 85 -10.80 -5.02 -10.78
C GLY A 85 -11.07 -3.56 -10.41
N GLY A 86 -12.19 -3.33 -9.73
CA GLY A 86 -12.49 -2.07 -9.08
C GLY A 86 -13.69 -2.20 -8.13
N GLY A 87 -14.27 -1.07 -7.72
CA GLY A 87 -15.41 -1.03 -6.81
C GLY A 87 -15.03 -0.66 -5.38
N ARG A 88 -15.91 -1.04 -4.44
CA ARG A 88 -15.82 -0.66 -3.02
C ARG A 88 -15.28 -1.80 -2.17
N MET A 89 -14.30 -1.51 -1.32
CA MET A 89 -13.72 -2.46 -0.37
C MET A 89 -13.55 -1.83 1.02
N MET A 90 -13.52 -2.66 2.06
CA MET A 90 -13.27 -2.21 3.43
C MET A 90 -12.31 -3.17 4.13
N PHE A 91 -11.27 -2.62 4.76
CA PHE A 91 -10.30 -3.42 5.51
C PHE A 91 -10.03 -2.84 6.88
N ASP A 92 -9.94 -3.72 7.87
CA ASP A 92 -9.61 -3.38 9.25
C ASP A 92 -8.30 -4.07 9.68
N ALA A 93 -7.35 -3.28 10.19
CA ALA A 93 -6.12 -3.80 10.77
C ALA A 93 -6.32 -4.46 12.14
N GLY A 94 -7.48 -4.26 12.79
CA GLY A 94 -7.80 -4.73 14.14
C GLY A 94 -6.89 -4.16 15.23
N THR A 95 -6.06 -3.17 14.88
CA THR A 95 -4.97 -2.64 15.71
C THR A 95 -4.69 -1.19 15.31
N ALA A 96 -3.77 -0.51 16.01
CA ALA A 96 -3.22 0.78 15.60
C ALA A 96 -2.24 0.73 14.40
N GLY A 97 -2.35 -0.30 13.54
CA GLY A 97 -1.54 -0.42 12.33
C GLY A 97 -1.81 0.71 11.33
N SER A 98 -0.77 1.26 10.72
CA SER A 98 -0.87 2.50 9.93
C SER A 98 -1.75 2.36 8.68
N THR A 99 -2.82 3.15 8.61
CA THR A 99 -3.73 3.22 7.45
C THR A 99 -3.04 3.80 6.22
N THR A 100 -2.15 4.78 6.39
CA THR A 100 -1.39 5.37 5.29
C THR A 100 -0.38 4.40 4.68
N LEU A 101 0.24 3.52 5.47
CA LEU A 101 1.12 2.47 4.90
C LEU A 101 0.33 1.36 4.22
N MET A 102 -0.87 1.03 4.71
CA MET A 102 -1.79 0.12 4.00
C MET A 102 -2.21 0.74 2.67
N LEU A 103 -2.63 2.01 2.68
CA LEU A 103 -3.00 2.76 1.49
C LEU A 103 -1.83 2.87 0.50
N GLN A 104 -0.61 3.16 0.96
CA GLN A 104 0.59 3.22 0.12
C GLN A 104 0.82 1.93 -0.68
N SER A 105 0.50 0.78 -0.09
CA SER A 105 0.62 -0.52 -0.76
C SER A 105 -0.43 -0.68 -1.87
N LEU A 106 -1.60 -0.07 -1.68
CA LEU A 106 -2.77 -0.24 -2.53
C LEU A 106 -2.80 0.78 -3.67
N MET A 107 -2.26 1.99 -3.45
CA MET A 107 -2.32 3.10 -4.40
C MET A 107 -1.84 2.76 -5.82
N PRO A 108 -0.73 2.04 -6.06
CA PRO A 108 -0.35 1.69 -7.42
C PRO A 108 -1.40 0.82 -8.12
N ALA A 109 -1.91 -0.22 -7.44
CA ALA A 109 -2.97 -1.08 -7.97
C ALA A 109 -4.29 -0.33 -8.18
N MET A 110 -4.60 0.65 -7.32
CA MET A 110 -5.74 1.56 -7.46
C MET A 110 -5.61 2.54 -8.63
N ALA A 111 -4.40 2.95 -8.99
CA ALA A 111 -4.18 3.85 -10.13
C ALA A 111 -4.41 3.11 -11.44
N PHE A 112 -3.91 1.88 -11.55
CA PHE A 112 -3.99 1.05 -12.75
C PHE A 112 -5.18 0.06 -12.73
N SER A 113 -6.16 0.32 -11.86
CA SER A 113 -7.41 -0.46 -11.85
C SER A 113 -8.19 -0.20 -13.13
N GLU A 114 -9.08 -1.11 -13.50
CA GLU A 114 -9.89 -0.94 -14.71
C GLU A 114 -11.09 0.00 -14.52
N SER A 115 -11.47 0.24 -13.28
CA SER A 115 -12.57 1.12 -12.92
C SER A 115 -12.27 1.82 -11.61
N MET A 116 -13.15 2.75 -11.21
CA MET A 116 -13.00 3.50 -9.97
C MET A 116 -12.90 2.56 -8.77
N VAL A 117 -11.97 2.88 -7.86
CA VAL A 117 -11.81 2.16 -6.59
C VAL A 117 -12.15 3.10 -5.45
N GLU A 118 -12.91 2.61 -4.49
CA GLU A 118 -13.07 3.24 -3.19
C GLU A 118 -12.71 2.22 -2.11
N VAL A 119 -11.87 2.64 -1.17
CA VAL A 119 -11.43 1.80 -0.07
C VAL A 119 -11.57 2.53 1.25
N GLU A 120 -12.18 1.87 2.23
CA GLU A 120 -12.15 2.30 3.63
C GLU A 120 -11.12 1.47 4.39
N LEU A 121 -10.17 2.14 5.04
CA LEU A 121 -9.12 1.49 5.83
C LEU A 121 -9.23 1.91 7.30
N ARG A 122 -9.26 0.92 8.18
CA ARG A 122 -9.36 1.12 9.64
C ARG A 122 -8.06 0.72 10.34
N GLY A 123 -7.58 1.57 11.24
CA GLY A 123 -6.31 1.37 11.94
C GLY A 123 -5.79 2.60 12.68
N GLY A 124 -4.48 2.80 12.71
CA GLY A 124 -3.83 4.03 13.18
C GLY A 124 -3.69 5.05 12.06
N THR A 125 -4.03 6.31 12.33
CA THR A 125 -3.87 7.44 11.38
C THR A 125 -2.69 8.33 11.73
N ASN A 126 -2.16 8.22 12.95
CA ASN A 126 -1.11 9.06 13.51
C ASN A 126 -0.03 8.16 14.14
N ASN A 127 0.73 7.46 13.30
CA ASN A 127 1.84 6.61 13.73
C ASN A 127 3.18 7.36 13.58
N PRO A 128 4.08 7.37 14.58
CA PRO A 128 5.35 8.12 14.50
C PRO A 128 6.26 7.72 13.33
N MET A 129 6.22 6.45 12.94
CA MET A 129 7.05 5.88 11.85
C MET A 129 6.26 5.67 10.55
N ALA A 130 5.18 6.43 10.35
CA ALA A 130 4.43 6.47 9.11
C ALA A 130 4.07 7.92 8.75
N PRO A 131 3.93 8.25 7.47
CA PRO A 131 3.43 9.57 7.09
C PRO A 131 2.00 9.76 7.64
N PRO A 132 1.67 10.92 8.21
CA PRO A 132 0.31 11.24 8.62
C PRO A 132 -0.60 11.38 7.38
N VAL A 133 -1.91 11.33 7.60
CA VAL A 133 -2.90 11.42 6.52
C VAL A 133 -2.79 12.75 5.76
N GLU A 134 -2.47 13.82 6.48
CA GLU A 134 -2.26 15.16 5.95
C GLU A 134 -1.06 15.23 4.99
N TYR A 135 -0.01 14.42 5.21
CA TYR A 135 1.09 14.34 4.25
C TYR A 135 0.62 13.80 2.90
N PHE A 136 -0.30 12.83 2.91
CA PHE A 136 -0.88 12.34 1.67
C PHE A 136 -1.71 13.44 1.01
N GLN A 137 -2.63 14.05 1.76
CA GLN A 137 -3.56 15.06 1.25
C GLN A 137 -2.84 16.30 0.66
N TYR A 138 -1.82 16.80 1.36
CA TYR A 138 -1.20 18.09 1.01
C TYR A 138 0.11 17.97 0.23
N VAL A 139 0.76 16.79 0.22
CA VAL A 139 2.07 16.61 -0.42
C VAL A 139 2.03 15.53 -1.48
N LEU A 140 1.69 14.29 -1.12
CA LEU A 140 1.78 13.16 -2.04
C LEU A 140 0.74 13.24 -3.18
N LEU A 141 -0.54 13.40 -2.85
CA LEU A 141 -1.60 13.39 -3.86
C LEU A 141 -1.46 14.55 -4.87
N PRO A 142 -1.19 15.81 -4.44
CA PRO A 142 -0.92 16.90 -5.39
C PRO A 142 0.33 16.67 -6.26
N THR A 143 1.29 15.88 -5.77
CA THR A 143 2.46 15.49 -6.58
C THR A 143 2.11 14.43 -7.61
N LEU A 144 1.31 13.42 -7.24
CA LEU A 144 0.86 12.37 -8.15
C LEU A 144 -0.12 12.89 -9.20
N GLU A 145 -0.92 13.91 -8.88
CA GLU A 145 -1.82 14.57 -9.83
C GLU A 145 -1.07 15.15 -11.03
N LYS A 146 0.15 15.68 -10.81
CA LYS A 146 1.03 16.14 -11.90
C LYS A 146 1.46 15.02 -12.85
N MET A 147 1.44 13.77 -12.38
CA MET A 147 1.69 12.57 -13.17
C MET A 147 0.42 12.02 -13.84
N GLY A 148 -0.74 12.66 -13.66
CA GLY A 148 -2.03 12.23 -14.21
C GLY A 148 -2.85 11.32 -13.30
N CYS A 149 -2.37 10.98 -12.11
CA CYS A 149 -3.12 10.18 -11.15
C CYS A 149 -4.26 10.99 -10.51
N SER A 150 -5.44 10.39 -10.38
CA SER A 150 -6.58 11.00 -9.66
C SER A 150 -6.85 10.21 -8.39
N PHE A 151 -6.61 10.85 -7.24
CA PHE A 151 -6.85 10.30 -5.92
C PHE A 151 -7.57 11.30 -5.02
N GLU A 152 -8.49 10.81 -4.21
CA GLU A 152 -9.10 11.54 -3.10
C GLU A 152 -8.81 10.79 -1.80
N LEU A 153 -8.57 11.52 -0.71
CA LEU A 153 -8.35 10.95 0.61
C LEU A 153 -9.05 11.77 1.69
N GLU A 154 -9.92 11.10 2.43
CA GLU A 154 -10.70 11.65 3.52
C GLU A 154 -10.30 11.00 4.85
N LEU A 155 -10.01 11.83 5.86
CA LEU A 155 -9.82 11.38 7.24
C LEU A 155 -11.18 11.42 7.96
N LEU A 156 -11.84 10.27 8.05
CA LEU A 156 -13.17 10.15 8.68
C LEU A 156 -13.08 10.14 10.21
N ARG A 157 -12.05 9.50 10.76
CA ARG A 157 -11.83 9.42 12.20
C ARG A 157 -10.36 9.27 12.51
N ARG A 158 -9.84 10.01 13.50
CA ARG A 158 -8.47 9.79 13.97
C ARG A 158 -8.35 8.52 14.80
N GLY A 159 -7.22 7.84 14.66
CA GLY A 159 -6.85 6.65 15.41
C GLY A 159 -5.43 6.75 15.92
N PHE A 160 -5.27 6.69 17.23
CA PHE A 160 -3.97 6.79 17.89
C PHE A 160 -3.59 5.46 18.53
N TYR A 161 -2.28 5.22 18.61
CA TYR A 161 -1.74 4.13 19.42
C TYR A 161 -2.19 4.28 20.89
N PRO A 162 -2.47 3.19 21.64
CA PRO A 162 -2.35 1.79 21.24
C PRO A 162 -3.58 1.20 20.54
N ARG A 163 -4.75 1.84 20.67
CA ARG A 163 -6.03 1.23 20.25
C ARG A 163 -6.25 1.30 18.73
N GLY A 164 -5.80 2.37 18.08
CA GLY A 164 -6.11 2.62 16.67
C GLY A 164 -7.55 3.12 16.53
N GLY A 165 -8.35 2.46 15.69
CA GLY A 165 -9.75 2.80 15.45
C GLY A 165 -9.96 4.01 14.53
N GLY A 166 -8.90 4.59 14.00
CA GLY A 166 -8.99 5.61 12.97
C GLY A 166 -9.51 5.02 11.66
N VAL A 167 -10.10 5.88 10.84
CA VAL A 167 -10.75 5.51 9.59
C VAL A 167 -10.35 6.52 8.53
N VAL A 168 -9.84 6.02 7.41
CA VAL A 168 -9.61 6.83 6.20
C VAL A 168 -10.39 6.22 5.04
N ARG A 169 -10.90 7.07 4.16
CA ARG A 169 -11.52 6.66 2.90
C ARG A 169 -10.70 7.23 1.76
N ALA A 170 -10.24 6.35 0.86
CA ALA A 170 -9.52 6.75 -0.34
C ALA A 170 -10.31 6.37 -1.59
N ARG A 171 -10.24 7.20 -2.61
CA ARG A 171 -10.81 6.93 -3.94
C ARG A 171 -9.74 7.12 -5.00
N SER A 172 -9.85 6.35 -6.09
CA SER A 172 -9.05 6.57 -7.29
C SER A 172 -9.90 6.45 -8.55
N ARG A 173 -9.47 7.17 -9.59
CA ARG A 173 -9.89 6.88 -10.97
C ARG A 173 -8.72 6.24 -11.72
N PRO A 174 -8.99 5.29 -12.64
CA PRO A 174 -7.98 4.70 -13.50
C PRO A 174 -7.13 5.75 -14.23
N VAL A 175 -5.85 5.45 -14.38
CA VAL A 175 -4.92 6.16 -15.26
C VAL A 175 -4.37 5.20 -16.30
N ASP A 176 -4.45 5.57 -17.58
CA ASP A 176 -3.94 4.75 -18.67
C ASP A 176 -2.40 4.77 -18.72
N GLU A 177 -1.82 5.97 -18.54
CA GLU A 177 -0.38 6.18 -18.54
C GLU A 177 0.04 7.32 -17.60
N LEU A 178 1.23 7.18 -17.01
CA LEU A 178 1.80 8.22 -16.14
C LEU A 178 2.53 9.27 -16.97
N LYS A 179 2.22 10.54 -16.71
CA LYS A 179 2.97 11.67 -17.26
C LYS A 179 4.30 11.81 -16.53
N PRO A 180 5.41 12.08 -17.24
CA PRO A 180 6.69 12.33 -16.61
C PRO A 180 6.61 13.60 -15.76
N ILE A 181 7.27 13.58 -14.60
CA ILE A 181 7.39 14.74 -13.71
C ILE A 181 8.87 15.12 -13.56
N ARG A 182 9.16 16.43 -13.50
CA ARG A 182 10.50 16.97 -13.24
C ARG A 182 10.45 17.91 -12.04
N LEU A 183 10.98 17.47 -10.91
CA LEU A 183 11.06 18.24 -9.65
C LEU A 183 12.53 18.33 -9.20
N THR A 184 13.33 19.07 -9.96
CA THR A 184 14.78 19.19 -9.73
C THR A 184 15.17 20.33 -8.79
N GLU A 185 14.25 21.26 -8.53
CA GLU A 185 14.47 22.43 -7.70
C GLU A 185 13.35 22.59 -6.66
N ALA A 186 13.71 22.99 -5.44
CA ALA A 186 12.73 23.25 -4.37
C ALA A 186 11.92 24.55 -4.59
N GLY A 187 12.44 25.46 -5.43
CA GLY A 187 11.86 26.78 -5.64
C GLY A 187 11.99 27.69 -4.41
N ARG A 188 11.18 28.76 -4.38
CA ARG A 188 11.13 29.71 -3.25
C ARG A 188 10.03 29.34 -2.27
N VAL A 189 10.30 29.48 -0.98
CA VAL A 189 9.29 29.32 0.09
C VAL A 189 8.24 30.43 -0.06
N LYS A 190 6.97 30.05 -0.22
CA LYS A 190 5.85 31.00 -0.34
C LYS A 190 5.14 31.26 1.00
N ARG A 191 5.05 30.24 1.86
CA ARG A 191 4.44 30.24 3.19
C ARG A 191 4.86 28.99 3.97
N VAL A 192 4.70 29.02 5.30
CA VAL A 192 4.82 27.86 6.22
C VAL A 192 3.49 27.69 6.93
#